data_AF-A0A7G6Y7Z2-F1
#
_entry.id   AF-A0A7G6Y7Z2-F1
#
_cell.length_a   1.000
_cell.length_b   1.000
_cell.length_c   1.000
_cell.angle_alpha   90.00
_cell.angle_beta   90.00
_cell.angle_gamma   90.00
#
_symmetry.space_group_name_H-M   'P 1'
#
loop_
_entity.id
_entity.type
_entity.pdbx_description
1 polymer ?
#
loop_
_entity_poly.entity_id
_entity_poly.type
_entity_poly.pdbx_seq_one_letter_code
_entity_poly.pdbx_strand_id
1 'polypeptide(L)'
;MSSKFARAWIATTAAALLLSGCSAAASAPTGGQPSGAPPAASGSPGATAPASRDLAVGAFTPANGVSGRVAVESADGALVLTLDSFHSGADQLRLLLVDADPAELASCVPEAAATASVGGTPGGPASRFPFASASELGSTVPRFAAVVVVRQHRDGDPDCTEPVVAVAPLTWS
;
A
#
# COMPACT_ATOMS: atom_id res chain seq x y z
N MET A 1 -24.35 -24.67 28.18
CA MET A 1 -24.95 -25.26 26.96
C MET A 1 -24.13 -24.79 25.77
N SER A 2 -23.44 -25.72 25.12
CA SER A 2 -22.45 -25.47 24.07
C SER A 2 -23.11 -25.20 22.72
N SER A 3 -22.88 -24.02 22.15
CA SER A 3 -23.22 -23.70 20.76
C SER A 3 -22.03 -24.02 19.86
N LYS A 4 -22.08 -25.16 19.19
CA LYS A 4 -21.20 -25.51 18.07
C LYS A 4 -21.73 -24.80 16.82
N PHE A 5 -21.02 -23.78 16.32
CA PHE A 5 -21.29 -23.26 14.98
C PHE A 5 -20.14 -23.63 14.03
N ALA A 6 -20.55 -24.27 12.94
CA ALA A 6 -19.73 -24.91 11.94
C ALA A 6 -18.89 -23.88 11.15
N ARG A 7 -17.60 -24.15 11.03
CA ARG A 7 -16.68 -23.43 10.14
C ARG A 7 -16.82 -23.99 8.73
N ALA A 8 -17.41 -23.21 7.82
CA ALA A 8 -17.35 -23.46 6.39
C ALA A 8 -16.13 -22.73 5.81
N TRP A 9 -15.14 -23.50 5.36
CA TRP A 9 -13.96 -23.00 4.66
C TRP A 9 -14.30 -22.83 3.17
N ILE A 10 -14.17 -21.61 2.64
CA ILE A 10 -14.27 -21.36 1.19
C ILE A 10 -12.88 -21.59 0.60
N ALA A 11 -12.78 -22.60 -0.27
CA ALA A 11 -11.57 -22.98 -0.98
C ALA A 11 -11.23 -21.94 -2.06
N THR A 12 -10.00 -21.43 -2.00
CA THR A 12 -9.39 -20.52 -2.97
C THR A 12 -9.27 -21.18 -4.35
N THR A 13 -9.88 -20.57 -5.36
CA THR A 13 -9.76 -21.00 -6.75
C THR A 13 -8.46 -20.43 -7.33
N ALA A 14 -7.49 -21.29 -7.64
CA ALA A 14 -6.26 -20.92 -8.32
C ALA A 14 -6.53 -20.74 -9.82
N ALA A 15 -6.42 -19.50 -10.32
CA ALA A 15 -6.38 -19.22 -11.75
C ALA A 15 -4.91 -19.26 -12.21
N ALA A 16 -4.54 -20.34 -12.90
CA ALA A 16 -3.27 -20.46 -13.61
C ALA A 16 -3.30 -19.59 -14.87
N LEU A 17 -2.49 -18.53 -14.89
CA LEU A 17 -2.24 -17.75 -16.09
C LEU A 17 -1.16 -18.43 -16.94
N LEU A 18 -1.60 -18.80 -18.14
CA LEU A 18 -0.88 -19.50 -19.19
C LEU A 18 0.36 -18.70 -19.66
N LEU A 19 1.53 -19.34 -19.59
CA LEU A 19 2.70 -18.96 -20.39
C LEU A 19 2.48 -19.43 -21.84
N SER A 20 2.30 -18.49 -22.76
CA SER A 20 2.38 -18.78 -24.20
C SER A 20 3.11 -17.66 -24.92
N GLY A 21 4.18 -18.03 -25.64
CA GLY A 21 4.68 -17.20 -26.75
C GLY A 21 6.20 -16.96 -26.79
N CYS A 22 7.01 -18.02 -26.75
CA CYS A 22 8.40 -17.93 -27.24
C CYS A 22 8.38 -18.25 -28.74
N SER A 23 8.31 -17.23 -29.60
CA SER A 23 8.50 -17.39 -31.04
C SER A 23 9.94 -17.05 -31.39
N ALA A 24 10.71 -18.10 -31.69
CA ALA A 24 12.00 -18.01 -32.34
C ALA A 24 11.84 -17.35 -33.72
N ALA A 25 12.51 -16.21 -33.93
CA ALA A 25 12.67 -15.60 -35.25
C ALA A 25 14.08 -15.88 -35.76
N ALA A 26 14.13 -16.40 -36.97
CA ALA A 26 15.29 -16.93 -37.66
C ALA A 26 16.36 -15.85 -37.96
N SER A 27 17.62 -16.27 -37.82
CA SER A 27 18.78 -15.56 -38.34
C SER A 27 18.84 -15.68 -39.86
N ALA A 28 18.91 -14.56 -40.58
CA ALA A 28 19.51 -14.51 -41.91
C ALA A 28 20.27 -13.18 -42.11
N PRO A 29 21.40 -13.18 -42.85
CA PRO A 29 22.38 -12.10 -42.85
C PRO A 29 22.25 -11.19 -44.07
N THR A 30 22.36 -9.87 -43.89
CA THR A 30 22.83 -8.92 -44.92
C THR A 30 23.09 -7.58 -44.22
N GLY A 31 24.29 -7.01 -44.31
CA GLY A 31 24.57 -5.97 -45.31
C GLY A 31 24.55 -4.61 -44.62
N GLY A 32 25.68 -3.91 -44.62
CA GLY A 32 25.93 -2.75 -43.75
C GLY A 32 25.09 -1.50 -44.04
N GLN A 33 25.03 -0.63 -43.03
CA GLN A 33 24.72 0.79 -43.22
C GLN A 33 25.32 1.62 -42.06
N PRO A 34 25.87 2.83 -42.33
CA PRO A 34 26.74 3.54 -41.39
C PRO A 34 25.99 4.23 -40.25
N SER A 35 26.77 4.55 -39.22
CA SER A 35 26.40 5.29 -38.02
C SER A 35 25.64 6.58 -38.34
N GLY A 36 24.32 6.53 -38.16
CA GLY A 36 23.45 7.70 -38.06
C GLY A 36 23.10 7.92 -36.59
N ALA A 37 23.31 9.14 -36.10
CA ALA A 37 22.97 9.56 -34.75
C ALA A 37 21.51 9.21 -34.38
N PRO A 38 21.21 8.89 -33.11
CA PRO A 38 19.85 8.59 -32.69
C PRO A 38 18.94 9.78 -33.02
N PRO A 39 17.72 9.56 -33.58
CA PRO A 39 16.76 10.63 -33.74
C PRO A 39 16.43 11.19 -32.36
N ALA A 40 16.53 12.52 -32.23
CA ALA A 40 16.09 13.23 -31.06
C ALA A 40 14.65 12.79 -30.73
N ALA A 41 14.46 12.19 -29.56
CA ALA A 41 13.15 11.89 -29.02
C ALA A 41 12.39 13.21 -28.95
N SER A 42 11.48 13.41 -29.91
CA SER A 42 10.53 14.51 -29.88
C SER A 42 9.71 14.33 -28.61
N GLY A 43 9.95 15.21 -27.64
CA GLY A 43 9.20 15.25 -26.40
C GLY A 43 7.72 15.30 -26.72
N SER A 44 7.01 14.22 -26.39
CA SER A 44 5.57 14.29 -26.29
C SER A 44 5.26 15.39 -25.26
N PRO A 45 4.38 16.35 -25.57
CA PRO A 45 3.97 17.35 -24.59
C PRO A 45 3.44 16.60 -23.39
N GLY A 46 4.08 16.84 -22.24
CA GLY A 46 3.82 16.14 -21.01
C GLY A 46 2.33 16.14 -20.74
N ALA A 47 1.73 14.95 -20.77
CA ALA A 47 0.51 14.71 -20.00
C ALA A 47 0.88 15.16 -18.59
N THR A 48 0.42 16.35 -18.22
CA THR A 48 0.58 16.87 -16.88
C THR A 48 -0.18 15.87 -16.04
N ALA A 49 0.53 15.00 -15.33
CA ALA A 49 -0.09 14.05 -14.42
C ALA A 49 -1.10 14.86 -13.58
N PRO A 50 -2.36 14.38 -13.45
CA PRO A 50 -3.36 15.11 -12.69
C PRO A 50 -2.75 15.48 -11.35
N ALA A 51 -2.82 16.76 -10.98
CA ALA A 51 -2.19 17.27 -9.78
C ALA A 51 -2.60 16.40 -8.60
N SER A 52 -1.64 15.65 -8.04
CA SER A 52 -1.85 14.83 -6.85
C SER A 52 -2.38 15.76 -5.78
N ARG A 53 -3.59 15.50 -5.31
CA ARG A 53 -4.19 16.21 -4.17
C ARG A 53 -4.23 15.27 -2.99
N ASP A 54 -3.77 15.77 -1.85
CA ASP A 54 -3.95 15.11 -0.57
C ASP A 54 -5.45 15.04 -0.29
N LEU A 55 -5.99 13.82 -0.31
CA LEU A 55 -7.38 13.53 0.03
C LEU A 55 -7.57 13.45 1.54
N ALA A 56 -6.57 12.88 2.23
CA ALA A 56 -6.51 12.85 3.68
C ALA A 56 -5.07 13.05 4.17
N VAL A 57 -4.92 13.65 5.35
CA VAL A 57 -3.62 13.85 5.98
C VAL A 57 -3.65 13.45 7.46
N GLY A 58 -2.52 12.98 7.96
CA GLY A 58 -2.34 12.61 9.36
C GLY A 58 -0.90 12.80 9.81
N ALA A 59 -0.69 12.72 11.12
CA ALA A 59 0.65 12.70 11.71
C ALA A 59 0.70 11.67 12.83
N PHE A 60 1.81 10.92 12.87
CA PHE A 60 2.05 10.02 13.99
C PHE A 60 2.33 10.85 15.24
N THR A 61 1.59 10.57 16.32
CA THR A 61 1.99 11.08 17.62
C THR A 61 3.31 10.39 18.01
N PRO A 62 4.40 11.12 18.31
CA PRO A 62 5.69 10.51 18.59
C PRO A 62 5.61 9.55 19.77
N ALA A 63 5.71 8.26 19.48
CA ALA A 63 5.65 7.18 20.46
C ALA A 63 6.47 5.99 19.93
N ASN A 64 7.07 5.21 20.83
CA ASN A 64 7.80 3.99 20.48
C ASN A 64 8.88 4.17 19.39
N GLY A 65 9.47 5.37 19.30
CA GLY A 65 10.47 5.70 18.30
C GLY A 65 9.92 5.86 16.87
N VAL A 66 8.60 5.99 16.70
CA VAL A 66 7.95 6.27 15.42
C VAL A 66 7.49 7.73 15.37
N SER A 67 7.79 8.41 14.27
CA SER A 67 7.29 9.76 13.97
C SER A 67 7.20 9.98 12.46
N GLY A 68 6.42 10.97 12.03
CA GLY A 68 6.28 11.32 10.62
C GLY A 68 4.88 11.81 10.26
N ARG A 69 4.73 12.22 9.00
CA ARG A 69 3.45 12.59 8.39
C ARG A 69 3.00 11.53 7.42
N VAL A 70 1.69 11.42 7.26
CA VAL A 70 1.06 10.54 6.27
C VAL A 70 0.06 11.33 5.45
N ALA A 71 -0.04 11.00 4.17
CA ALA A 71 -1.04 11.54 3.28
C ALA A 71 -1.64 10.39 2.44
N VAL A 72 -2.94 10.45 2.21
CA VAL A 72 -3.62 9.63 1.20
C VAL A 72 -3.83 10.53 0.00
N GLU A 73 -3.27 10.13 -1.13
CA GLU A 73 -3.31 10.88 -2.38
C GLU A 73 -4.02 10.05 -3.46
N SER A 74 -4.63 10.73 -4.44
CA SER A 74 -4.95 10.09 -5.71
C SER A 74 -3.85 10.37 -6.71
N ALA A 75 -3.15 9.33 -7.14
CA ALA A 75 -2.08 9.40 -8.13
C ALA A 75 -2.21 8.27 -9.14
N ASP A 76 -2.08 8.58 -10.42
CA ASP A 76 -2.04 7.60 -11.52
C ASP A 76 -3.22 6.62 -11.55
N GLY A 77 -4.41 7.07 -11.12
CA GLY A 77 -5.60 6.22 -11.04
C GLY A 77 -5.54 5.21 -9.89
N ALA A 78 -4.77 5.47 -8.85
CA ALA A 78 -4.76 4.70 -7.60
C ALA A 78 -4.87 5.63 -6.39
N LEU A 79 -5.28 5.07 -5.26
CA LEU A 79 -5.02 5.67 -3.96
C LEU A 79 -3.65 5.21 -3.48
N VAL A 80 -2.84 6.20 -3.11
CA VAL A 80 -1.48 6.03 -2.64
C VAL A 80 -1.38 6.58 -1.24
N LEU A 81 -0.87 5.78 -0.31
CA LEU A 81 -0.42 6.27 0.97
C LEU A 81 1.03 6.77 0.82
N THR A 82 1.24 8.06 1.02
CA THR A 82 2.56 8.67 1.11
C THR A 82 2.94 8.82 2.57
N LEU A 83 4.15 8.40 2.92
CA LEU A 83 4.81 8.75 4.17
C LEU A 83 5.82 9.86 3.89
N ASP A 84 5.79 10.90 4.72
CA ASP A 84 6.80 11.96 4.71
C ASP A 84 7.46 12.07 6.08
N SER A 85 8.78 12.27 6.08
CA SER A 85 9.59 12.37 7.29
C SER A 85 9.39 11.19 8.25
N PHE A 86 9.14 9.98 7.72
CA PHE A 86 8.90 8.79 8.54
C PHE A 86 10.21 8.28 9.16
N HIS A 87 10.23 8.23 10.48
CA HIS A 87 11.33 7.67 11.25
C HIS A 87 10.79 6.57 12.13
N SER A 88 11.45 5.41 12.12
CA SER A 88 11.15 4.30 13.03
C SER A 88 12.43 3.72 13.61
N GLY A 89 12.47 3.55 14.93
CA GLY A 89 13.53 2.82 15.62
C GLY A 89 13.35 1.29 15.64
N ALA A 90 12.36 0.75 14.92
CA ALA A 90 12.00 -0.66 14.95
C ALA A 90 12.15 -1.30 13.56
N ASP A 91 12.71 -2.51 13.53
CA ASP A 91 12.73 -3.37 12.36
C ASP A 91 11.39 -4.11 12.19
N GLN A 92 11.05 -4.51 10.97
CA GLN A 92 9.87 -5.31 10.63
C GLN A 92 8.51 -4.66 10.96
N LEU A 93 8.32 -3.43 10.47
CA LEU A 93 7.04 -2.74 10.56
C LEU A 93 6.14 -3.02 9.37
N ARG A 94 4.83 -2.97 9.62
CA ARG A 94 3.80 -2.95 8.58
C ARG A 94 2.85 -1.79 8.83
N LEU A 95 2.36 -1.21 7.75
CA LEU A 95 1.35 -0.16 7.77
C LEU A 95 -0.02 -0.73 7.43
N LEU A 96 -1.02 -0.29 8.16
CA LEU A 96 -2.42 -0.62 7.97
C LEU A 96 -3.23 0.67 7.92
N LEU A 97 -4.17 0.75 6.99
CA LEU A 97 -5.28 1.69 7.05
C LEU A 97 -6.38 1.03 7.87
N VAL A 98 -6.95 1.73 8.84
CA VAL A 98 -7.93 1.18 9.77
C VAL A 98 -9.11 2.14 9.89
N ASP A 99 -10.32 1.59 9.76
CA ASP A 99 -11.58 2.28 10.03
C ASP A 99 -12.07 1.92 11.44
N ALA A 100 -11.45 2.56 12.43
CA ALA A 100 -11.80 2.49 13.85
C ALA A 100 -11.42 3.81 14.52
N ASP A 101 -12.05 4.12 15.66
CA ASP A 101 -11.69 5.32 16.43
C ASP A 101 -10.21 5.23 16.85
N PRO A 102 -9.36 6.23 16.50
CA PRO A 102 -7.97 6.25 16.91
C PRO A 102 -7.74 6.11 18.42
N ALA A 103 -8.70 6.54 19.24
CA ALA A 103 -8.65 6.40 20.70
C ALA A 103 -8.77 4.93 21.16
N GLU A 104 -9.39 4.07 20.36
CA GLU A 104 -9.53 2.63 20.65
C GLU A 104 -8.30 1.81 20.21
N LEU A 105 -7.43 2.38 19.37
CA LEU A 105 -6.24 1.73 18.79
C LEU A 105 -5.02 1.75 19.74
N ALA A 106 -5.25 1.64 21.05
CA ALA A 106 -4.22 1.89 22.05
C ALA A 106 -3.09 0.85 22.08
N SER A 107 -3.41 -0.43 21.86
CA SER A 107 -2.42 -1.52 21.91
C SER A 107 -2.58 -2.55 20.81
N CYS A 108 -3.78 -2.70 20.25
CA CYS A 108 -4.11 -3.71 19.23
C CYS A 108 -5.12 -3.15 18.24
N VAL A 109 -5.09 -3.69 17.02
CA VAL A 109 -6.14 -3.46 16.03
C VAL A 109 -7.36 -4.33 16.38
N PRO A 110 -8.57 -3.78 16.54
CA PRO A 110 -9.77 -4.57 16.80
C PRO A 110 -10.07 -5.54 15.66
N GLU A 111 -10.42 -6.79 15.96
CA GLU A 111 -10.71 -7.81 14.93
C GLU A 111 -11.89 -7.42 14.02
N ALA A 112 -12.83 -6.61 14.52
CA ALA A 112 -13.98 -6.14 13.77
C ALA A 112 -13.70 -4.90 12.91
N ALA A 113 -12.54 -4.26 13.06
CA ALA A 113 -12.20 -3.07 12.30
C ALA A 113 -11.98 -3.41 10.83
N ALA A 114 -12.51 -2.60 9.93
CA ALA A 114 -12.16 -2.72 8.52
C ALA A 114 -10.71 -2.26 8.34
N THR A 115 -9.88 -3.13 7.76
CA THR A 115 -8.46 -2.85 7.54
C THR A 115 -8.10 -3.00 6.07
N ALA A 116 -7.15 -2.18 5.62
CA ALA A 116 -6.45 -2.37 4.35
C ALA A 116 -4.94 -2.33 4.59
N SER A 117 -4.26 -3.38 4.14
CA SER A 117 -2.79 -3.39 4.16
C SER A 117 -2.27 -2.57 2.99
N VAL A 118 -1.39 -1.61 3.25
CA VAL A 118 -0.77 -0.80 2.19
C VAL A 118 0.46 -1.47 1.58
N GLY A 119 0.80 -2.68 2.01
CA GLY A 119 1.96 -3.43 1.52
C GLY A 119 3.31 -2.83 1.95
N GLY A 120 4.34 -3.67 1.93
CA GLY A 120 5.74 -3.26 2.18
C GLY A 120 6.09 -2.86 3.62
N THR A 121 7.38 -2.58 3.81
CA THR A 121 7.95 -1.98 5.02
C THR A 121 8.44 -0.58 4.63
N PRO A 122 8.20 0.47 5.44
CA PRO A 122 8.79 1.78 5.20
C PRO A 122 10.31 1.68 5.05
N GLY A 123 10.83 2.03 3.88
CA GLY A 123 12.25 1.90 3.55
C GLY A 123 13.08 3.14 3.91
N GLY A 124 12.43 4.20 4.41
CA GLY A 124 13.09 5.48 4.69
C GLY A 124 12.11 6.62 4.92
N PRO A 125 12.61 7.87 4.97
CA PRO A 125 11.83 9.04 5.36
C PRO A 125 10.70 9.38 4.38
N ALA A 126 10.86 9.03 3.10
CA ALA A 126 9.81 9.14 2.11
C ALA A 126 9.51 7.75 1.54
N SER A 127 8.25 7.36 1.54
CA SER A 127 7.80 6.08 0.96
C SER A 127 6.38 6.22 0.42
N ARG A 128 6.06 5.48 -0.65
CA ARG A 128 4.76 5.52 -1.31
C ARG A 128 4.21 4.11 -1.49
N PHE A 129 2.95 3.94 -1.15
CA PHE A 129 2.30 2.64 -1.08
C PHE A 129 0.93 2.68 -1.76
N PRO A 130 0.80 2.18 -3.00
CA PRO A 130 -0.51 2.04 -3.63
C PRO A 130 -1.32 0.96 -2.90
N PHE A 131 -2.56 1.27 -2.53
CA PHE A 131 -3.41 0.34 -1.76
C PHE A 131 -4.81 0.10 -2.34
N ALA A 132 -5.23 0.92 -3.30
CA ALA A 132 -6.45 0.69 -4.07
C ALA A 132 -6.29 1.25 -5.48
N SER A 133 -6.66 0.47 -6.49
CA SER A 133 -6.70 0.90 -7.88
C SER A 133 -8.07 1.52 -8.23
N ALA A 134 -8.13 2.35 -9.26
CA ALA A 134 -9.38 2.93 -9.76
C ALA A 134 -10.44 1.87 -10.09
N SER A 135 -10.02 0.70 -10.54
CA SER A 135 -10.90 -0.45 -10.77
C SER A 135 -11.55 -1.01 -9.49
N GLU A 136 -10.88 -0.91 -8.35
CA GLU A 136 -11.38 -1.40 -7.05
C GLU A 136 -12.26 -0.35 -6.34
N LEU A 137 -12.02 0.94 -6.59
CA LEU A 137 -12.72 2.04 -5.94
C LEU A 137 -14.18 2.20 -6.41
N GLY A 138 -14.53 1.70 -7.60
CA GLY A 138 -15.86 1.93 -8.16
C GLY A 138 -16.22 3.42 -8.17
N SER A 139 -17.35 3.79 -7.57
CA SER A 139 -17.78 5.18 -7.41
C SER A 139 -17.47 5.80 -6.05
N THR A 140 -16.93 5.04 -5.08
CA THR A 140 -16.78 5.47 -3.69
C THR A 140 -15.36 5.29 -3.19
N VAL A 141 -14.71 6.40 -2.83
CA VAL A 141 -13.38 6.38 -2.19
C VAL A 141 -13.53 5.85 -0.76
N PRO A 142 -12.85 4.75 -0.38
CA PRO A 142 -12.87 4.25 0.98
C PRO A 142 -12.21 5.28 1.90
N ARG A 143 -12.94 5.67 2.95
CA ARG A 143 -12.45 6.61 3.97
C ARG A 143 -12.08 5.83 5.22
N PHE A 144 -10.80 5.82 5.55
CA PHE A 144 -10.28 5.21 6.78
C PHE A 144 -10.06 6.28 7.84
N ALA A 145 -10.31 5.95 9.11
CA ALA A 145 -10.15 6.87 10.22
C ALA A 145 -8.68 7.09 10.62
N ALA A 146 -7.80 6.09 10.43
CA ALA A 146 -6.40 6.19 10.82
C ALA A 146 -5.46 5.38 9.93
N VAL A 147 -4.19 5.76 9.96
CA VAL A 147 -3.06 4.91 9.56
C VAL A 147 -2.39 4.40 10.82
N VAL A 148 -2.15 3.09 10.88
CA VAL A 148 -1.56 2.40 12.01
C VAL A 148 -0.27 1.73 11.59
N VAL A 149 0.76 1.89 12.41
CA VAL A 149 2.00 1.13 12.30
C VAL A 149 1.90 -0.02 13.29
N VAL A 150 2.01 -1.25 12.80
CA VAL A 150 2.04 -2.46 13.62
C VAL A 150 3.39 -3.15 13.50
N ARG A 151 3.80 -3.88 14.53
CA ARG A 151 4.93 -4.81 14.37
C ARG A 151 4.47 -6.03 13.62
N GLN A 152 5.24 -6.46 12.61
CA GLN A 152 5.02 -7.79 12.04
C GLN A 152 5.32 -8.82 13.14
N HIS A 153 4.36 -9.70 13.38
CA HIS A 153 4.43 -10.67 14.46
C HIS A 153 5.68 -11.56 14.30
N ARG A 154 6.46 -11.71 15.38
CA ARG A 154 7.24 -12.94 15.59
C ARG A 154 6.29 -13.88 16.33
N ASP A 155 6.03 -15.06 15.76
CA ASP A 155 5.17 -16.09 16.35
C ASP A 155 5.27 -16.13 17.88
N GLY A 156 4.22 -15.76 18.62
CA GLY A 156 4.18 -16.01 20.07
C GLY A 156 3.39 -15.10 21.01
N ASP A 157 2.70 -14.04 20.56
CA ASP A 157 1.83 -13.25 21.46
C ASP A 157 0.35 -13.65 21.29
N PRO A 158 -0.24 -14.41 22.25
CA PRO A 158 -1.60 -14.91 22.14
C PRO A 158 -2.68 -13.84 22.36
N ASP A 159 -2.30 -12.67 22.88
CA ASP A 159 -3.25 -11.65 23.31
C ASP A 159 -3.44 -10.54 22.26
N CYS A 160 -2.52 -10.45 21.28
CA CYS A 160 -2.57 -9.43 20.22
C CYS A 160 -1.87 -9.88 18.93
N THR A 161 -2.65 -10.22 17.90
CA THR A 161 -2.12 -10.59 16.58
C THR A 161 -1.33 -9.45 15.94
N GLU A 162 -1.75 -8.20 16.16
CA GLU A 162 -1.20 -7.01 15.50
C GLU A 162 -0.95 -5.87 16.52
N PRO A 163 0.18 -5.91 17.24
CA PRO A 163 0.49 -4.91 18.26
C PRO A 163 0.76 -3.55 17.59
N VAL A 164 0.03 -2.55 18.06
CA VAL A 164 0.10 -1.18 17.56
C VAL A 164 1.34 -0.48 18.12
N VAL A 165 2.13 0.09 17.24
CA VAL A 165 3.34 0.86 17.57
C VAL A 165 3.06 2.35 17.54
N ALA A 166 2.30 2.79 16.54
CA ALA A 166 1.93 4.19 16.37
C ALA A 166 0.62 4.32 15.58
N VAL A 167 -0.09 5.41 15.84
CA VAL A 167 -1.35 5.76 15.19
C VAL A 167 -1.24 7.19 14.64
N ALA A 168 -1.67 7.38 13.40
CA ALA A 168 -1.84 8.66 12.76
C ALA A 168 -3.32 8.81 12.35
N PRO A 169 -4.12 9.55 13.13
CA PRO A 169 -5.49 9.90 12.74
C PRO A 169 -5.50 10.61 11.38
N LEU A 170 -6.44 10.24 10.52
CA LEU A 170 -6.61 10.83 9.20
C LEU A 170 -7.72 11.90 9.22
N THR A 171 -7.41 13.06 8.66
CA THR A 171 -8.38 14.12 8.39
C THR A 171 -8.64 14.18 6.90
N TRP A 172 -9.87 13.86 6.48
CA TRP A 172 -10.30 13.87 5.07
C TRP A 172 -10.79 15.26 4.64
N SER A 173 -10.53 15.59 3.39
CA SER A 173 -11.03 16.81 2.71
C SER A 173 -12.36 16.59 1.96
#